data_AF-A0A090ZK79-F1
#
_entry.id   AF-A0A090ZK79-F1
#
_cell.length_a   1.000
_cell.length_b   1.000
_cell.length_c   1.000
_cell.angle_alpha   90.00
_cell.angle_beta   90.00
_cell.angle_gamma   90.00
#
_symmetry.space_group_name_H-M   'P 1'
#
loop_
_entity.id
_entity.type
_entity.pdbx_description
1 polymer ?
#
loop_
_entity_poly.entity_id
_entity_poly.type
_entity_poly.pdbx_seq_one_letter_code
_entity_poly.pdbx_strand_id
1 'polypeptide(L)'
;MIPSSLTMTLAASREVVPFPALMESLMMEVTFEALREGGVRLPRPVGQTISIVGALVIGQAAVQAGIISAPLVIVVSLTGIASFLIPNPNLSQAVSLLRFPLLICAGTFGLYGFGAGLIAILIHLTNLRSFGVPYLSPVAPFHLEGLLDVFFRAPWQVLNKRQRRVGQELELKKK
;
A
#
# COMPACT_ATOMS: atom_id res chain seq x y z
N MET A 1 -9.37 -24.42 -7.42
CA MET A 1 -8.86 -25.16 -6.23
C MET A 1 -7.36 -24.96 -6.18
N ILE A 2 -6.80 -24.65 -5.01
CA ILE A 2 -5.34 -24.56 -4.85
C ILE A 2 -4.79 -26.01 -4.86
N PRO A 3 -3.66 -26.30 -5.53
CA PRO A 3 -3.03 -27.61 -5.50
C PRO A 3 -2.83 -28.14 -4.07
N SER A 4 -3.16 -29.41 -3.83
CA SER A 4 -3.14 -30.03 -2.49
C SER A 4 -1.74 -30.04 -1.85
N SER A 5 -0.70 -30.14 -2.68
CA SER A 5 0.70 -30.03 -2.25
C SER A 5 0.98 -28.67 -1.60
N LEU A 6 0.54 -27.57 -2.24
CA LEU A 6 0.74 -26.21 -1.72
C LEU A 6 -0.03 -25.97 -0.43
N THR A 7 -1.27 -26.46 -0.33
CA THR A 7 -2.05 -26.31 0.90
C THR A 7 -1.43 -27.04 2.08
N MET A 8 -0.86 -28.23 1.85
CA MET A 8 -0.14 -28.96 2.90
C MET A 8 1.14 -28.24 3.33
N THR A 9 1.93 -27.71 2.39
CA THR A 9 3.12 -26.93 2.74
C THR A 9 2.76 -25.67 3.52
N LEU A 10 1.68 -24.97 3.15
CA LEU A 10 1.20 -23.79 3.88
C LEU A 10 0.73 -24.12 5.30
N ALA A 11 0.01 -25.23 5.47
CA ALA A 11 -0.44 -25.70 6.78
C ALA A 11 0.75 -26.06 7.68
N ALA A 12 1.70 -26.84 7.18
CA ALA A 12 2.92 -27.20 7.91
C ALA A 12 3.75 -25.97 8.31
N SER A 13 3.80 -24.95 7.45
CA SER A 13 4.52 -23.70 7.73
C SER A 13 3.88 -22.85 8.86
N ARG A 14 2.60 -23.07 9.15
CA ARG A 14 1.86 -22.36 10.21
C ARG A 14 1.93 -23.08 11.55
N GLU A 15 2.05 -24.40 11.53
CA GLU A 15 2.07 -25.24 12.74
C GLU A 15 3.31 -24.97 13.62
N VAL A 16 4.42 -24.56 12.99
CA VAL A 16 5.69 -24.28 13.66
C VAL A 16 5.69 -22.91 14.36
N VAL A 17 4.74 -22.02 14.03
CA VAL A 17 4.76 -20.61 14.46
C VAL A 17 3.77 -20.38 15.61
N PRO A 18 4.21 -19.79 16.75
CA PRO A 18 3.37 -19.68 17.95
C PRO A 18 2.38 -18.50 17.91
N PHE A 19 2.52 -17.58 16.95
CA PHE A 19 1.74 -16.36 16.86
C PHE A 19 0.61 -16.46 15.83
N PRO A 20 -0.53 -15.79 16.08
CA PRO A 20 -1.56 -15.66 15.06
C PRO A 20 -1.08 -14.75 13.92
N ALA A 21 -1.64 -14.96 12.73
CA ALA A 21 -1.29 -14.21 11.52
C ALA A 21 -1.31 -12.68 11.69
N LEU A 22 -2.26 -12.16 12.48
CA LEU A 22 -2.34 -10.73 12.80
C LEU A 22 -1.06 -10.25 13.47
N MET A 23 -0.60 -10.94 14.52
CA MET A 23 0.57 -10.54 15.29
C MET A 23 1.85 -10.67 14.46
N GLU A 24 2.00 -11.78 13.71
CA GLU A 24 3.11 -11.95 12.77
C GLU A 24 3.20 -10.77 11.77
N SER A 25 2.06 -10.41 11.17
CA SER A 25 1.99 -9.31 10.20
C SER A 25 2.30 -7.94 10.81
N LEU A 26 1.82 -7.67 12.03
CA LEU A 26 2.12 -6.43 12.74
C LEU A 26 3.61 -6.30 13.08
N MET A 27 4.23 -7.36 13.60
CA MET A 27 5.66 -7.36 13.92
C MET A 27 6.52 -7.11 12.67
N MET A 28 6.18 -7.78 11.56
CA MET A 28 6.92 -7.64 10.32
C MET A 28 6.68 -6.28 9.64
N GLU A 29 5.46 -5.74 9.66
CA GLU A 29 5.17 -4.39 9.14
C GLU A 29 5.86 -3.30 9.96
N VAL A 30 5.85 -3.39 11.29
CA VAL A 30 6.59 -2.43 12.14
C VAL A 30 8.09 -2.49 11.83
N THR A 31 8.64 -3.69 11.68
CA THR A 31 10.05 -3.88 11.33
C THR A 31 10.35 -3.29 9.95
N PHE A 32 9.49 -3.54 8.95
CA PHE A 32 9.65 -3.01 7.61
C PHE A 32 9.61 -1.47 7.58
N GLU A 33 8.68 -0.85 8.30
CA GLU A 33 8.61 0.61 8.43
C GLU A 33 9.82 1.18 9.17
N ALA A 34 10.31 0.53 10.23
CA ALA A 34 11.53 0.94 10.93
C ALA A 34 12.77 0.90 10.01
N LEU A 35 12.90 -0.15 9.19
CA LEU A 35 13.96 -0.28 8.19
C LEU A 35 13.86 0.82 7.13
N ARG A 36 12.65 1.08 6.62
CA ARG A 36 12.39 2.10 5.61
C ARG A 36 12.70 3.50 6.13
N GLU A 37 12.24 3.84 7.32
CA GLU A 37 12.44 5.15 7.93
C GLU A 37 13.91 5.37 8.32
N GLY A 38 14.58 4.35 8.85
CA GLY A 38 16.02 4.38 9.08
C GLY A 38 16.83 4.53 7.80
N GLY A 39 16.45 3.80 6.75
CA GLY A 39 17.10 3.85 5.44
C GLY A 39 17.00 5.22 4.76
N VAL A 40 15.86 5.89 4.87
CA VAL A 40 15.64 7.24 4.31
C VAL A 40 16.39 8.33 5.08
N ARG A 41 16.59 8.16 6.39
CA ARG A 41 17.25 9.17 7.25
C ARG A 41 18.77 9.16 7.16
N LEU A 42 19.36 8.09 6.63
CA LEU A 42 20.81 7.91 6.56
C LEU A 42 21.37 8.30 5.19
N PRO A 43 22.67 8.67 5.10
CA PRO A 43 23.32 8.90 3.82
C PRO A 43 23.21 7.67 2.90
N ARG A 44 23.05 7.90 1.59
CA ARG A 44 22.72 6.84 0.61
C ARG A 44 23.52 5.52 0.75
N PRO A 45 24.86 5.52 0.91
CA PRO A 45 25.61 4.27 1.06
C PRO A 45 25.24 3.47 2.31
N VAL A 46 24.95 4.17 3.41
CA VAL A 46 24.61 3.57 4.71
C VAL A 46 23.14 3.12 4.71
N GLY A 47 22.23 3.95 4.19
CA GLY A 47 20.81 3.64 4.09
C GLY A 47 20.52 2.41 3.21
N GLN A 48 21.23 2.27 2.09
CA GLN A 48 21.14 1.08 1.23
C GLN A 48 21.64 -0.17 1.96
N THR A 49 22.77 -0.08 2.66
CA THR A 49 23.34 -1.20 3.41
C THR A 49 22.38 -1.69 4.49
N ILE A 50 21.80 -0.78 5.28
CA ILE A 50 20.82 -1.12 6.32
C ILE A 50 19.55 -1.74 5.73
N SER A 51 19.10 -1.26 4.57
CA SER A 51 17.92 -1.82 3.92
C SER A 51 18.16 -3.26 3.45
N ILE A 52 19.33 -3.55 2.85
CA ILE A 52 19.70 -4.89 2.39
C ILE A 52 19.90 -5.83 3.58
N VAL A 53 20.75 -5.43 4.53
CA VAL A 53 21.06 -6.24 5.72
C VAL A 53 19.79 -6.45 6.54
N GLY A 54 19.01 -5.40 6.77
CA GLY A 54 17.77 -5.47 7.52
C GLY A 54 16.74 -6.40 6.89
N ALA A 55 16.46 -6.25 5.59
CA ALA A 55 15.45 -7.08 4.92
C ALA A 55 15.86 -8.57 4.87
N LEU A 56 17.13 -8.85 4.54
CA LEU A 56 17.62 -10.23 4.38
C LEU A 56 17.87 -10.88 5.75
N VAL A 57 18.65 -10.24 6.63
CA VAL A 57 19.05 -10.83 7.92
C VAL A 57 17.85 -10.94 8.85
N ILE A 58 17.02 -9.89 8.98
CA ILE A 58 15.87 -9.96 9.89
C ILE A 58 14.81 -10.91 9.34
N GLY A 59 14.54 -10.88 8.02
CA GLY A 59 13.60 -11.78 7.38
C GLY A 59 14.00 -13.25 7.55
N GLN A 60 15.26 -13.59 7.28
CA GLN A 60 15.75 -14.96 7.44
C GLN A 60 15.80 -15.39 8.91
N ALA A 61 16.30 -14.53 9.81
CA ALA A 61 16.36 -14.84 11.23
C ALA A 61 14.96 -15.05 11.81
N ALA A 62 13.97 -14.25 11.41
CA ALA A 62 12.59 -14.39 11.89
C ALA A 62 11.95 -15.72 11.48
N VAL A 63 12.24 -16.19 10.25
CA VAL A 63 11.76 -17.51 9.77
C VAL A 63 12.50 -18.65 10.45
N GLN A 64 13.84 -18.56 10.57
CA GLN A 64 14.65 -19.61 11.21
C GLN A 64 14.35 -19.73 12.71
N ALA A 65 14.07 -18.63 13.40
CA ALA A 65 13.65 -18.62 14.79
C ALA A 65 12.21 -19.14 15.00
N GLY A 66 11.47 -19.43 13.93
CA GLY A 66 10.08 -19.90 14.00
C GLY A 66 9.10 -18.84 14.52
N ILE A 67 9.49 -17.56 14.52
CA ILE A 67 8.65 -16.46 15.01
C ILE A 67 7.65 -16.03 13.93
N ILE A 68 8.05 -16.12 12.66
CA ILE A 68 7.26 -15.69 11.51
C ILE A 68 7.24 -16.78 10.44
N SER A 69 6.07 -17.06 9.88
CA SER A 69 5.90 -18.04 8.81
C SER A 69 6.44 -17.53 7.46
N ALA A 70 7.12 -18.40 6.71
CA ALA A 70 7.68 -18.05 5.39
C ALA A 70 6.66 -17.46 4.40
N PRO A 71 5.42 -17.98 4.29
CA PRO A 71 4.40 -17.38 3.41
C PRO A 71 4.06 -15.94 3.81
N LEU A 72 4.08 -15.63 5.10
CA LEU A 72 3.75 -14.28 5.59
C LEU A 72 4.88 -13.30 5.30
N VAL A 73 6.14 -13.72 5.42
CA VAL A 73 7.30 -12.90 5.00
C VAL A 73 7.19 -12.53 3.53
N ILE A 74 6.82 -13.48 2.65
CA ILE A 74 6.63 -13.20 1.22
C ILE A 74 5.57 -12.11 1.00
N VAL A 75 4.42 -12.22 1.67
CA VAL A 75 3.32 -11.24 1.54
C VAL A 75 3.74 -9.86 2.02
N VAL A 76 4.41 -9.76 3.17
CA VAL A 76 4.85 -8.47 3.72
C VAL A 76 5.96 -7.86 2.87
N SER A 77 6.94 -8.65 2.41
CA SER A 77 8.00 -8.16 1.50
C SER A 77 7.42 -7.64 0.18
N LEU A 78 6.45 -8.34 -0.41
CA LEU A 78 5.79 -7.88 -1.64
C LEU A 78 5.04 -6.57 -1.40
N THR A 79 4.33 -6.47 -0.28
CA THR A 79 3.60 -5.26 0.13
C THR A 79 4.54 -4.07 0.33
N GLY A 80 5.69 -4.32 0.96
CA GLY A 80 6.75 -3.34 1.14
C GLY A 80 7.37 -2.85 -0.17
N ILE A 81 7.67 -3.77 -1.10
CA ILE A 81 8.17 -3.43 -2.44
C ILE A 81 7.14 -2.60 -3.21
N ALA A 82 5.86 -2.98 -3.14
CA ALA A 82 4.77 -2.25 -3.79
C ALA A 82 4.64 -0.79 -3.29
N SER A 83 5.04 -0.51 -2.04
CA SER A 83 5.07 0.85 -1.50
C SER A 83 5.99 1.80 -2.27
N PHE A 84 7.06 1.28 -2.90
CA PHE A 84 7.99 2.06 -3.73
C PHE A 84 7.48 2.35 -5.15
N LEU A 85 6.39 1.70 -5.59
CA LEU A 85 5.75 2.01 -6.87
C LEU A 85 5.03 3.37 -6.82
N ILE A 86 4.73 3.88 -5.63
CA ILE A 86 4.09 5.18 -5.44
C ILE A 86 5.15 6.28 -5.60
N PRO A 87 5.09 7.12 -6.65
CA PRO A 87 6.13 8.12 -6.93
C PRO A 87 6.15 9.28 -5.91
N ASN A 88 5.07 9.47 -5.14
CA ASN A 88 4.98 10.49 -4.11
C ASN A 88 5.31 9.89 -2.72
N PRO A 89 6.41 10.29 -2.06
CA PRO A 89 6.82 9.71 -0.79
C PRO A 89 5.81 9.96 0.35
N ASN A 90 5.15 11.13 0.36
CA ASN A 90 4.15 11.44 1.38
C ASN A 90 2.92 10.53 1.23
N LEU A 91 2.51 10.24 -0.01
CA LEU A 91 1.41 9.31 -0.28
C LEU A 91 1.81 7.87 0.09
N SER A 92 3.04 7.46 -0.23
CA SER A 92 3.59 6.15 0.17
C SER A 92 3.57 5.96 1.69
N GLN A 93 3.99 6.98 2.46
CA GLN A 93 3.91 6.97 3.93
C GLN A 93 2.47 6.93 4.43
N ALA A 94 1.56 7.74 3.85
CA ALA A 94 0.15 7.74 4.25
C ALA A 94 -0.51 6.36 4.05
N VAL A 95 -0.28 5.71 2.89
CA VAL A 95 -0.80 4.37 2.60
C VAL A 95 -0.23 3.34 3.57
N SER A 96 1.05 3.47 3.94
CA SER A 96 1.69 2.56 4.88
C SER A 96 1.12 2.73 6.29
N LEU A 97 0.86 3.96 6.74
CA LEU A 97 0.18 4.23 8.00
C LEU A 97 -1.26 3.70 8.03
N LEU A 98 -2.00 3.83 6.92
CA LEU A 98 -3.36 3.27 6.78
C LEU A 98 -3.40 1.74 6.81
N ARG A 99 -2.26 1.07 6.57
CA ARG A 99 -2.19 -0.38 6.58
C ARG A 99 -2.34 -0.95 8.00
N PHE A 100 -1.80 -0.30 9.02
CA PHE A 100 -1.94 -0.73 10.42
C PHE A 100 -3.40 -0.85 10.88
N PRO A 101 -4.26 0.19 10.76
CA PRO A 101 -5.66 0.06 11.16
C PRO A 101 -6.42 -0.94 10.27
N LEU A 102 -6.10 -1.03 8.97
CA LEU A 102 -6.68 -2.06 8.09
C LEU A 102 -6.31 -3.48 8.54
N LEU A 103 -5.06 -3.71 8.93
CA LEU A 103 -4.60 -5.00 9.46
C LEU A 103 -5.32 -5.35 10.76
N ILE A 104 -5.48 -4.39 11.68
CA ILE A 104 -6.20 -4.60 12.93
C ILE A 104 -7.68 -4.95 12.66
N CYS A 105 -8.35 -4.20 11.77
CA CYS A 105 -9.73 -4.49 11.38
C CYS A 105 -9.86 -5.86 10.71
N ALA A 106 -8.93 -6.20 9.82
CA ALA A 106 -8.92 -7.48 9.11
C ALA A 106 -8.59 -8.65 10.03
N GLY A 107 -7.71 -8.47 11.01
CA GLY A 107 -7.35 -9.52 11.96
C GLY A 107 -8.40 -9.77 13.03
N THR A 108 -9.22 -8.77 13.37
CA THR A 108 -10.30 -8.90 14.37
C THR A 108 -11.62 -9.36 13.76
N PHE A 109 -12.02 -8.80 12.61
CA PHE A 109 -13.30 -9.09 11.95
C PHE A 109 -13.15 -9.84 10.62
N GLY A 110 -11.95 -10.32 10.29
CA GLY A 110 -11.69 -11.03 9.03
C GLY A 110 -11.90 -10.14 7.79
N LEU A 111 -12.38 -10.76 6.72
CA LEU A 111 -12.67 -10.07 5.45
C LEU A 111 -13.73 -8.96 5.62
N TYR A 112 -14.65 -9.08 6.57
CA TYR A 112 -15.66 -8.07 6.83
C TYR A 112 -15.04 -6.77 7.37
N GLY A 113 -14.11 -6.87 8.32
CA GLY A 113 -13.38 -5.72 8.84
C GLY A 113 -12.50 -5.05 7.79
N PHE A 114 -11.83 -5.85 6.95
CA PHE A 114 -11.09 -5.32 5.80
C PHE A 114 -12.00 -4.52 4.86
N GLY A 115 -13.15 -5.08 4.48
CA GLY A 115 -14.13 -4.42 3.62
C GLY A 115 -14.67 -3.12 4.22
N ALA A 116 -15.05 -3.15 5.50
CA ALA A 116 -15.53 -1.96 6.21
C ALA A 116 -14.47 -0.86 6.30
N GLY A 117 -13.22 -1.23 6.64
CA GLY A 117 -12.10 -0.28 6.68
C GLY A 117 -11.80 0.33 5.32
N LEU A 118 -11.87 -0.47 4.25
CA LEU A 118 -11.69 0.00 2.88
C LEU A 118 -12.78 1.00 2.46
N ILE A 119 -14.05 0.72 2.79
CA ILE A 119 -15.16 1.64 2.55
C ILE A 119 -14.96 2.96 3.32
N ALA A 120 -14.56 2.90 4.59
CA ALA A 120 -14.29 4.08 5.40
C ALA A 120 -13.20 4.97 4.78
N ILE A 121 -12.12 4.37 4.27
CA ILE A 121 -11.05 5.08 3.56
C ILE A 121 -11.59 5.72 2.27
N LEU A 122 -12.40 5.00 1.47
CA LEU A 122 -12.98 5.56 0.25
C LEU A 122 -13.87 6.76 0.54
N ILE A 123 -14.74 6.68 1.55
CA ILE A 123 -15.58 7.80 1.99
C ILE A 123 -14.71 9.01 2.35
N HIS A 124 -13.63 8.79 3.12
CA HIS A 124 -12.70 9.86 3.47
C HIS A 124 -12.07 10.52 2.23
N LEU A 125 -11.58 9.72 1.27
CA LEU A 125 -10.97 10.20 0.03
C LEU A 125 -11.94 10.97 -0.87
N THR A 126 -13.22 10.57 -0.93
CA THR A 126 -14.23 11.30 -1.72
C THR A 126 -14.56 12.69 -1.16
N ASN A 127 -14.44 12.87 0.15
CA ASN A 127 -14.70 14.15 0.82
C ASN A 127 -13.49 15.10 0.81
N LEU A 128 -12.29 14.59 0.57
CA LEU A 128 -11.06 15.37 0.46
C LEU A 128 -11.06 16.26 -0.79
N ARG A 129 -10.70 17.53 -0.60
CA ARG A 129 -10.51 18.50 -1.68
C ARG A 129 -9.09 19.07 -1.63
N SER A 130 -8.41 19.05 -2.77
CA SER A 130 -7.11 19.71 -2.98
C SER A 130 -7.33 20.96 -3.82
N PHE A 131 -7.07 22.14 -3.24
CA PHE A 131 -7.23 23.44 -3.92
C PHE A 131 -8.59 23.61 -4.61
N GLY A 132 -9.67 23.14 -3.95
CA GLY A 132 -11.04 23.21 -4.45
C GLY A 132 -11.46 22.08 -5.39
N VAL A 133 -10.52 21.23 -5.84
CA VAL A 133 -10.79 20.07 -6.71
C VAL A 133 -10.91 18.79 -5.87
N PRO A 134 -11.90 17.92 -6.10
CA PRO A 134 -12.01 16.62 -5.42
C PRO A 134 -10.76 15.77 -5.61
N TYR A 135 -10.24 15.16 -4.54
CA TYR A 135 -9.00 14.38 -4.56
C TYR A 135 -9.06 13.17 -5.51
N LEU A 136 -10.23 12.54 -5.62
CA LEU A 136 -10.48 11.40 -6.51
C LEU A 136 -10.89 11.79 -7.93
N SER A 137 -10.85 13.07 -8.31
CA SER A 137 -11.08 13.46 -9.70
C SER A 137 -10.01 12.84 -10.61
N PRO A 138 -10.35 12.17 -11.73
CA PRO A 138 -11.64 12.13 -12.44
C PRO A 138 -12.49 10.85 -12.20
N VAL A 139 -12.14 10.04 -11.20
CA VAL A 139 -12.91 8.84 -10.81
C VAL A 139 -14.18 9.26 -10.06
N ALA A 140 -14.06 10.24 -9.16
CA ALA A 140 -15.16 10.86 -8.44
C ALA A 140 -14.86 12.37 -8.27
N PRO A 141 -15.56 13.27 -8.99
CA PRO A 141 -16.67 13.04 -9.92
C PRO A 141 -16.25 12.32 -11.20
N PHE A 142 -17.13 11.46 -11.71
CA PHE A 142 -16.84 10.58 -12.84
C PHE A 142 -16.77 11.38 -14.15
N HIS A 143 -15.59 11.46 -14.76
CA HIS A 143 -15.37 12.11 -16.05
C HIS A 143 -14.65 11.16 -17.01
N LEU A 144 -15.38 10.67 -18.02
CA LEU A 144 -14.88 9.73 -19.03
C LEU A 144 -13.60 10.21 -19.72
N GLU A 145 -13.52 11.51 -20.04
CA GLU A 145 -12.35 12.12 -20.69
C GLU A 145 -11.08 12.05 -19.81
N GLY A 146 -11.22 11.94 -18.48
CA GLY A 146 -10.10 11.88 -17.55
C GLY A 146 -9.66 10.46 -17.17
N LEU A 147 -10.51 9.45 -17.35
CA LEU A 147 -10.22 8.07 -16.92
C LEU A 147 -9.10 7.42 -17.72
N LEU A 148 -8.95 7.79 -19.00
CA LEU A 148 -7.86 7.29 -19.83
C LEU A 148 -6.52 7.55 -19.13
N ASP A 149 -6.30 8.76 -18.60
CA ASP A 149 -5.06 9.15 -17.93
C ASP A 149 -4.83 8.47 -16.57
N VAL A 150 -5.88 7.93 -15.95
CA VAL A 150 -5.81 7.19 -14.67
C VAL A 150 -5.33 5.76 -14.88
N PHE A 151 -5.88 5.06 -15.89
CA PHE A 151 -5.53 3.67 -16.18
C PHE A 151 -4.38 3.53 -17.19
N PHE A 152 -4.27 4.47 -18.12
CA PHE A 152 -3.30 4.43 -19.22
C PHE A 152 -2.83 5.84 -19.62
N ARG A 153 -1.57 6.19 -19.28
CA ARG A 153 -1.00 7.51 -19.56
C ARG A 153 -1.13 7.89 -21.05
N ALA A 154 -2.06 8.79 -21.38
CA ALA A 154 -2.31 9.21 -22.75
C ALA A 154 -1.21 10.19 -23.25
N PRO A 155 -0.95 10.28 -24.56
CA PRO A 155 0.06 11.18 -25.11
C PRO A 155 -0.26 12.66 -24.83
N TRP A 156 0.78 13.46 -24.62
CA TRP A 156 0.69 14.87 -24.20
C TRP A 156 -0.20 15.74 -25.10
N GLN A 157 -0.32 15.44 -26.40
CA GLN A 157 -1.16 16.18 -27.34
C GLN A 157 -2.65 16.09 -27.02
N VAL A 158 -3.09 14.98 -26.42
CA VAL A 158 -4.48 14.77 -25.97
C VAL A 158 -4.70 15.45 -24.62
N LEU A 159 -3.72 15.40 -23.72
CA LEU A 159 -3.76 16.09 -22.42
C LEU A 159 -3.77 17.62 -22.54
N ASN A 160 -3.04 18.20 -23.50
CA ASN A 160 -2.95 19.65 -23.63
C ASN A 160 -4.31 20.27 -24.06
N LYS A 161 -5.13 19.52 -24.80
CA LYS A 161 -6.52 19.90 -25.12
C LYS A 161 -7.43 19.84 -23.89
N ARG A 162 -7.16 18.92 -22.94
CA ARG A 162 -7.90 18.73 -21.67
C ARG A 162 -7.66 19.87 -20.68
N GLN A 163 -6.42 20.34 -20.50
CA GLN A 163 -6.11 21.44 -19.58
C GLN A 163 -6.83 22.75 -19.96
N ARG A 164 -6.97 23.04 -21.26
CA ARG A 164 -7.75 24.20 -21.75
C ARG A 164 -9.24 24.10 -21.42
N ARG A 165 -9.86 22.91 -21.51
CA ARG A 165 -11.29 22.73 -21.23
C ARG A 165 -11.64 22.84 -19.75
N VAL A 166 -10.85 22.20 -18.87
CA VAL A 166 -11.08 22.29 -17.41
C VAL A 166 -10.90 23.72 -16.91
N GLY A 167 -9.93 24.47 -17.44
CA GLY A 167 -9.78 25.90 -17.15
C GLY A 167 -11.01 26.72 -17.52
N GLN A 168 -11.60 26.47 -18.69
CA GLN A 168 -12.80 27.17 -19.18
C GLN A 168 -14.06 26.85 -18.36
N GLU A 169 -14.27 25.60 -17.94
CA GLU A 169 -15.42 25.22 -17.09
C GLU A 169 -15.35 25.83 -15.68
N LEU A 170 -14.13 25.95 -15.12
CA LEU A 170 -13.93 26.60 -13.81
C LEU A 170 -14.17 28.11 -13.86
N GLU A 171 -13.88 28.77 -14.98
CA GLU A 171 -14.21 30.18 -15.19
C GLU A 171 -15.71 30.41 -15.39
N LEU A 172 -16.40 29.50 -16.09
CA LEU A 172 -17.86 29.56 -16.28
C LEU A 172 -18.65 29.34 -14.97
N LYS A 173 -18.14 28.52 -14.05
CA LYS A 173 -18.75 28.31 -12.72
C LYS A 173 -18.49 29.42 -11.71
N LYS A 174 -17.60 30.38 -12.02
CA LYS A 174 -17.29 31.56 -11.18
C LYS A 174 -18.13 32.79 -11.54
N LYS A 175 -18.84 32.78 -12.67
CA LYS A 175 -19.86 33.78 -13.05
C LYS A 175 -21.23 33.32 -12.63
#